data_AF-A0A1X1KLA2-F1
#
_entry.id   AF-A0A1X1KLA2-F1
#
_cell.length_a   1.000
_cell.length_b   1.000
_cell.length_c   1.000
_cell.angle_alpha   90.00
_cell.angle_beta   90.00
_cell.angle_gamma   90.00
#
_symmetry.space_group_name_H-M   'P 1'
#
loop_
_entity.id
_entity.type
_entity.pdbx_description
1 polymer ?
#
loop_
_entity_poly.entity_id
_entity_poly.type
_entity_poly.pdbx_seq_one_letter_code
_entity_poly.pdbx_strand_id
1 'polypeptide(L)'
;MLKEIRRRKYFFITEKGYKTDLKKRRELGAAVYYLTNIGFMVILVVISVLNSLNLVAFKGLIAIVAIGAMIIALAGIIIAAKNYLTGLYYYLIPLAMLLFTLDYVKSFSDIKSIVVYIILVFIAYSVFAILLPLHSLRKITNMTWLFGVLTTLLVPLLLEYFFQYYIINEINGQISNESITLETLMKLNLSTEVISFFKENPDAIELIKRFREMYISFEIHSLTSELSVIRFLLLTAYSLGTIIITSKIKLGKSKAKDLYNNIKSSPEVQYSELRDCIFYGGEEYENRIMDNEILRSKIISEEEKCDKNQDSKWWEIWSAKFIETFSLIFKKMI
;
A
#
# COMPACT_ATOMS: atom_id res chain seq x y z
N MET A 1 -18.12 19.83 0.36
CA MET A 1 -16.85 19.18 -0.05
C MET A 1 -17.01 17.80 -0.72
N LEU A 2 -17.31 16.69 -0.01
CA LEU A 2 -17.32 15.33 -0.64
C LEU A 2 -18.27 15.20 -1.84
N LYS A 3 -19.49 15.72 -1.71
CA LYS A 3 -20.51 15.72 -2.79
C LYS A 3 -20.03 16.48 -4.03
N GLU A 4 -19.27 17.56 -3.85
CA GLU A 4 -18.77 18.42 -4.93
C GLU A 4 -17.59 17.78 -5.65
N ILE A 5 -16.68 17.13 -4.91
CA ILE A 5 -15.60 16.31 -5.47
C ILE A 5 -16.18 15.13 -6.27
N ARG A 6 -17.23 14.46 -5.76
CA ARG A 6 -17.92 13.37 -6.49
C ARG A 6 -18.61 13.87 -7.76
N ARG A 7 -19.18 15.07 -7.71
CA ARG A 7 -19.73 15.79 -8.87
C ARG A 7 -18.66 16.44 -9.75
N ARG A 8 -17.37 16.25 -9.44
CA ARG A 8 -16.22 16.73 -10.23
C ARG A 8 -16.23 18.24 -10.45
N LYS A 9 -16.81 19.02 -9.53
CA LYS A 9 -16.88 20.49 -9.65
C LYS A 9 -15.50 21.16 -9.75
N TYR A 10 -14.49 20.56 -9.13
CA TYR A 10 -13.11 21.08 -9.07
C TYR A 10 -12.19 20.55 -10.17
N PHE A 11 -12.72 19.71 -11.06
CA PHE A 11 -11.95 19.14 -12.18
C PHE A 11 -12.02 20.11 -13.37
N PHE A 12 -11.03 20.98 -13.47
CA PHE A 12 -10.88 21.93 -14.56
C PHE A 12 -10.02 21.33 -15.67
N ILE A 13 -10.56 21.32 -16.89
CA ILE A 13 -9.92 20.76 -18.09
C ILE A 13 -8.73 21.62 -18.49
N THR A 14 -8.83 22.95 -18.38
CA THR A 14 -7.74 23.86 -18.75
C THR A 14 -6.54 23.80 -17.80
N GLU A 15 -6.68 23.16 -16.64
CA GLU A 15 -5.62 23.09 -15.63
C GLU A 15 -4.76 21.84 -15.81
N LYS A 16 -3.51 22.04 -16.23
CA LYS A 16 -2.54 20.95 -16.39
C LYS A 16 -2.37 20.16 -15.08
N GLY A 17 -2.67 18.86 -15.16
CA GLY A 17 -2.54 17.94 -14.04
C GLY A 17 -3.61 18.09 -12.95
N TYR A 18 -4.68 18.82 -13.23
CA TYR A 18 -5.89 18.91 -12.38
C TYR A 18 -5.57 19.29 -10.92
N LYS A 19 -4.68 20.27 -10.72
CA LYS A 19 -4.12 20.62 -9.40
C LYS A 19 -5.20 21.02 -8.40
N THR A 20 -6.27 21.68 -8.83
CA THR A 20 -7.37 22.11 -7.95
C THR A 20 -8.20 20.93 -7.43
N ASP A 21 -8.55 19.96 -8.29
CA ASP A 21 -9.21 18.72 -7.86
C ASP A 21 -8.32 17.93 -6.88
N LEU A 22 -7.02 17.83 -7.17
CA LEU A 22 -6.06 17.18 -6.27
C LEU A 22 -5.95 17.90 -4.93
N LYS A 23 -5.87 19.23 -4.92
CA LYS A 23 -5.83 20.05 -3.69
C LYS A 23 -7.09 19.82 -2.85
N LYS A 24 -8.27 19.86 -3.47
CA LYS A 24 -9.55 19.63 -2.77
C LYS A 24 -9.68 18.21 -2.22
N ARG A 25 -9.17 17.21 -2.94
CA ARG A 25 -9.09 15.82 -2.43
C ARG A 25 -8.11 15.67 -1.28
N ARG A 26 -7.00 16.42 -1.27
CA ARG A 26 -6.03 16.45 -0.17
C ARG A 26 -6.60 17.15 1.06
N GLU A 27 -7.28 18.28 0.88
CA GLU A 27 -8.03 18.96 1.95
C GLU A 27 -9.07 18.04 2.58
N LEU A 28 -9.83 17.30 1.78
CA LEU A 28 -10.75 16.26 2.28
C LEU A 28 -10.01 15.15 3.04
N GLY A 29 -8.85 14.72 2.54
CA GLY A 29 -8.01 13.72 3.21
C GLY A 29 -7.52 14.21 4.57
N ALA A 30 -7.01 15.43 4.64
CA ALA A 30 -6.62 16.08 5.90
C ALA A 30 -7.80 16.18 6.87
N ALA A 31 -9.01 16.46 6.37
CA ALA A 31 -10.24 16.42 7.16
C ALA A 31 -10.44 15.11 7.90
N VAL A 32 -10.37 14.03 7.14
CA VAL A 32 -10.57 12.68 7.65
C VAL A 32 -9.47 12.36 8.65
N TYR A 33 -8.21 12.71 8.34
CA TYR A 33 -7.10 12.53 9.28
C TYR A 33 -7.32 13.25 10.60
N TYR A 34 -7.66 14.54 10.57
CA TYR A 34 -7.90 15.30 11.80
C TYR A 34 -9.07 14.71 12.59
N LEU A 35 -10.17 14.37 11.92
CA LEU A 35 -11.34 13.79 12.58
C LEU A 35 -11.03 12.44 13.23
N THR A 36 -10.32 11.54 12.55
CA THR A 36 -10.00 10.21 13.10
C THR A 36 -8.92 10.27 14.17
N ASN A 37 -7.89 11.11 14.01
CA ASN A 37 -6.76 11.16 14.94
C ASN A 37 -7.06 12.01 16.17
N ILE A 38 -7.75 13.14 16.03
CA ILE A 38 -8.25 13.90 17.21
C ILE A 38 -9.27 13.04 17.96
N GLY A 39 -10.18 12.36 17.24
CA GLY A 39 -11.11 11.41 17.85
C GLY A 39 -10.40 10.31 18.64
N PHE A 40 -9.34 9.72 18.08
CA PHE A 40 -8.51 8.74 18.78
C PHE A 40 -7.87 9.30 20.05
N MET A 41 -7.30 10.51 20.00
CA MET A 41 -6.73 11.17 21.18
C MET A 41 -7.78 11.40 22.26
N VAL A 42 -8.99 11.83 21.91
CA VAL A 42 -10.11 11.99 22.86
C VAL A 42 -10.48 10.64 23.49
N ILE A 43 -10.56 9.58 22.69
CA ILE A 43 -10.83 8.22 23.19
C ILE A 43 -9.76 7.77 24.17
N LEU A 44 -8.47 8.03 23.89
CA LEU A 44 -7.38 7.70 24.80
C LEU A 44 -7.48 8.45 26.13
N VAL A 45 -7.86 9.74 26.11
CA VAL A 45 -8.09 10.53 27.32
C VAL A 45 -9.25 9.93 28.13
N VAL A 46 -10.36 9.60 27.49
CA VAL A 46 -11.52 8.95 28.15
C VAL A 46 -11.11 7.61 28.76
N ILE A 47 -10.38 6.78 28.02
CA ILE A 47 -9.85 5.50 28.51
C ILE A 47 -8.93 5.69 29.71
N SER A 48 -8.07 6.72 29.69
CA SER A 48 -7.17 7.04 30.80
C SER A 48 -7.95 7.39 32.07
N VAL A 49 -9.01 8.19 31.97
CA VAL A 49 -9.92 8.52 33.09
C VAL A 49 -10.68 7.28 33.58
N LEU A 50 -11.18 6.44 32.67
CA LEU A 50 -11.87 5.21 33.07
C LEU A 50 -10.95 4.22 33.79
N ASN A 51 -9.68 4.16 33.38
CA ASN A 51 -8.66 3.34 34.04
C ASN A 51 -8.30 3.88 35.43
N SER A 52 -8.27 5.21 35.65
CA SER A 52 -8.01 5.78 36.98
C SER A 52 -9.13 5.49 37.98
N LEU A 53 -10.37 5.30 37.50
CA LEU A 53 -11.53 4.89 38.30
C LEU A 53 -11.54 3.39 38.65
N ASN A 54 -10.53 2.62 38.22
CA ASN A 54 -10.30 1.21 38.56
C ASN A 54 -11.49 0.27 38.29
N LEU A 55 -12.23 0.56 37.21
CA LEU A 55 -13.41 -0.21 36.79
C LEU A 55 -13.02 -1.55 36.14
N VAL A 56 -12.65 -2.53 36.96
CA VAL A 56 -12.16 -3.87 36.52
C VAL A 56 -13.13 -4.57 35.54
N ALA A 57 -14.44 -4.38 35.71
CA ALA A 57 -15.46 -5.00 34.87
C ALA A 57 -15.41 -4.59 33.39
N PHE A 58 -14.81 -3.45 33.05
CA PHE A 58 -14.80 -2.91 31.68
C PHE A 58 -13.47 -3.08 30.94
N LYS A 59 -12.45 -3.70 31.55
CA LYS A 59 -11.10 -3.80 30.94
C LYS A 59 -11.11 -4.43 29.53
N GLY A 60 -11.91 -5.48 29.32
CA GLY A 60 -12.05 -6.12 28.00
C GLY A 60 -12.69 -5.21 26.95
N LEU A 61 -13.77 -4.50 27.32
CA LEU A 61 -14.44 -3.52 26.45
C LEU A 61 -13.52 -2.34 26.12
N ILE A 62 -12.77 -1.83 27.11
CA ILE A 62 -11.79 -0.76 26.93
C ILE A 62 -10.73 -1.15 25.90
N ALA A 63 -10.20 -2.38 25.98
CA ALA A 63 -9.22 -2.89 25.02
C ALA A 63 -9.78 -2.96 23.59
N ILE A 64 -11.00 -3.47 23.43
CA ILE A 64 -11.67 -3.56 22.11
C ILE A 64 -11.87 -2.15 21.51
N VAL A 65 -12.36 -1.20 22.31
CA VAL A 65 -12.55 0.19 21.88
C VAL A 65 -11.22 0.84 21.49
N ALA A 66 -10.16 0.63 22.26
CA ALA A 66 -8.83 1.15 21.96
C ALA A 66 -8.28 0.62 20.63
N ILE A 67 -8.37 -0.69 20.41
CA ILE A 67 -7.92 -1.34 19.18
C ILE A 67 -8.74 -0.83 17.98
N GLY A 68 -10.07 -0.78 18.11
CA GLY A 68 -10.95 -0.27 17.05
C GLY A 68 -10.63 1.19 16.70
N ALA A 69 -10.42 2.04 17.70
CA ALA A 69 -10.07 3.44 17.51
C ALA A 69 -8.69 3.61 16.85
N MET A 70 -7.71 2.76 17.21
CA MET A 70 -6.39 2.73 16.57
C MET A 70 -6.49 2.35 15.08
N ILE A 71 -7.29 1.34 14.74
CA ILE A 71 -7.52 0.92 13.35
C ILE A 71 -8.14 2.07 12.54
N ILE A 72 -9.14 2.76 13.12
CA ILE A 72 -9.79 3.92 12.47
C ILE A 72 -8.79 5.07 12.26
N ALA A 73 -7.94 5.36 13.26
CA ALA A 73 -6.90 6.38 13.15
C ALA A 73 -5.91 6.06 12.02
N LEU A 74 -5.45 4.81 11.96
CA LEU A 74 -4.52 4.32 10.94
C LEU A 74 -5.15 4.39 9.53
N ALA A 75 -6.41 3.99 9.40
CA ALA A 75 -7.16 4.14 8.15
C ALA A 75 -7.27 5.62 7.72
N GLY A 76 -7.46 6.53 8.66
CA GLY A 76 -7.48 7.98 8.40
C GLY A 76 -6.15 8.52 7.87
N ILE A 77 -5.02 8.06 8.42
CA ILE A 77 -3.67 8.39 7.91
C ILE A 77 -3.51 7.93 6.46
N ILE A 78 -3.87 6.67 6.18
CA ILE A 78 -3.77 6.09 4.83
C ILE A 78 -4.64 6.89 3.84
N ILE A 79 -5.88 7.23 4.22
CA ILE A 79 -6.81 7.99 3.38
C ILE A 79 -6.28 9.41 3.09
N ALA A 80 -5.63 10.06 4.05
CA ALA A 80 -5.08 11.39 3.86
C ALA A 80 -3.85 11.38 2.95
N ALA A 81 -2.95 10.43 3.16
CA ALA A 81 -1.70 10.33 2.43
C ALA A 81 -1.87 9.78 0.99
N LYS A 82 -2.98 9.08 0.69
CA LYS A 82 -3.22 8.45 -0.63
C LYS A 82 -3.04 9.38 -1.84
N ASN A 83 -3.34 10.68 -1.70
CA ASN A 83 -3.27 11.66 -2.80
C ASN A 83 -1.91 12.40 -2.88
N TYR A 84 -0.97 12.08 -1.99
CA TYR A 84 0.39 12.61 -1.99
C TYR A 84 1.38 11.63 -2.66
N LEU A 85 1.31 10.35 -2.28
CA LEU A 85 2.27 9.31 -2.67
C LEU A 85 1.59 8.15 -3.41
N THR A 86 0.72 8.47 -4.38
CA THR A 86 -0.11 7.47 -5.11
C THR A 86 0.70 6.33 -5.71
N GLY A 87 1.87 6.63 -6.30
CA GLY A 87 2.75 5.61 -6.90
C GLY A 87 3.39 4.70 -5.84
N LEU A 88 3.81 5.25 -4.70
CA LEU A 88 4.43 4.48 -3.61
C LEU A 88 3.47 3.42 -3.06
N TYR A 89 2.20 3.79 -2.83
CA TYR A 89 1.20 2.84 -2.33
C TYR A 89 1.01 1.63 -3.24
N TYR A 90 1.05 1.83 -4.55
CA TYR A 90 0.96 0.71 -5.50
C TYR A 90 2.09 -0.31 -5.28
N TYR A 91 3.31 0.14 -4.97
CA TYR A 91 4.45 -0.74 -4.73
C TYR A 91 4.50 -1.33 -3.31
N LEU A 92 3.97 -0.62 -2.32
CA LEU A 92 3.97 -1.09 -0.93
C LEU A 92 2.88 -2.13 -0.63
N ILE A 93 1.78 -2.18 -1.41
CA ILE A 93 0.68 -3.12 -1.16
C ILE A 93 1.16 -4.59 -1.10
N PRO A 94 1.93 -5.12 -2.07
CA PRO A 94 2.40 -6.51 -2.02
C PRO A 94 3.29 -6.79 -0.81
N LEU A 95 4.21 -5.88 -0.49
CA LEU A 95 5.08 -6.00 0.68
C LEU A 95 4.28 -6.01 1.99
N ALA A 96 3.32 -5.10 2.14
CA ALA A 96 2.47 -5.04 3.32
C ALA A 96 1.62 -6.31 3.48
N MET A 97 1.08 -6.84 2.38
CA MET A 97 0.30 -8.09 2.41
C MET A 97 1.19 -9.32 2.65
N LEU A 98 2.45 -9.29 2.22
CA LEU A 98 3.43 -10.34 2.52
C LEU A 98 3.72 -10.37 4.02
N LEU A 99 4.01 -9.20 4.61
CA LEU A 99 4.22 -9.06 6.06
C LEU A 99 3.00 -9.49 6.86
N PHE A 100 1.81 -9.10 6.42
CA PHE A 100 0.58 -9.55 7.07
C PHE A 100 0.41 -11.07 7.00
N THR A 101 0.80 -11.69 5.89
CA THR A 101 0.68 -13.16 5.72
C THR A 101 1.70 -13.94 6.55
N LEU A 102 2.88 -13.37 6.86
CA LEU A 102 3.90 -14.01 7.71
C LEU A 102 3.35 -14.49 9.05
N ASP A 103 2.49 -13.68 9.68
CA ASP A 103 1.96 -13.99 11.01
C ASP A 103 0.94 -15.15 11.01
N TYR A 104 0.38 -15.50 9.85
CA TYR A 104 -0.65 -16.53 9.71
C TYR A 104 -0.16 -17.83 9.11
N VAL A 105 1.08 -17.86 8.61
CA VAL A 105 1.59 -18.92 7.75
C VAL A 105 2.91 -19.47 8.30
N LYS A 106 3.02 -20.80 8.36
CA LYS A 106 4.28 -21.48 8.74
C LYS A 106 5.32 -21.52 7.63
N SER A 107 4.89 -21.55 6.37
CA SER A 107 5.74 -21.63 5.17
C SER A 107 4.99 -21.04 3.97
N PHE A 108 5.64 -20.18 3.18
CA PHE A 108 5.07 -19.65 1.95
C PHE A 108 5.04 -20.67 0.82
N SER A 109 5.82 -21.76 0.94
CA SER A 109 5.75 -22.88 0.00
C SER A 109 4.45 -23.68 0.09
N ASP A 110 3.64 -23.50 1.14
CA ASP A 110 2.31 -24.10 1.22
C ASP A 110 1.33 -23.39 0.26
N ILE A 111 0.63 -24.20 -0.54
CA ILE A 111 -0.43 -23.77 -1.46
C ILE A 111 -1.48 -22.91 -0.74
N LYS A 112 -1.84 -23.26 0.50
CA LYS A 112 -2.84 -22.49 1.26
C LYS A 112 -2.36 -21.05 1.49
N SER A 113 -1.10 -20.88 1.86
CA SER A 113 -0.46 -19.59 2.09
C SER A 113 -0.42 -18.73 0.83
N ILE A 114 -0.05 -19.35 -0.30
CA ILE A 114 -0.03 -18.72 -1.61
C ILE A 114 -1.41 -18.18 -1.97
N VAL A 115 -2.45 -18.99 -1.82
CA VAL A 115 -3.84 -18.61 -2.13
C VAL A 115 -4.32 -17.46 -1.22
N VAL A 116 -4.07 -17.54 0.09
CA VAL A 116 -4.44 -16.49 1.04
C VAL A 116 -3.78 -15.17 0.67
N TYR A 117 -2.48 -15.18 0.39
CA TYR A 117 -1.74 -13.98 -0.03
C TYR A 117 -2.33 -13.36 -1.30
N ILE A 118 -2.60 -14.16 -2.34
CA ILE A 118 -3.17 -13.67 -3.60
C ILE A 118 -4.54 -13.01 -3.37
N ILE A 119 -5.40 -13.61 -2.54
CA ILE A 119 -6.72 -13.05 -2.20
C ILE A 119 -6.57 -11.71 -1.47
N LEU A 120 -5.68 -11.63 -0.48
CA LEU A 120 -5.44 -10.39 0.26
C LEU A 120 -4.93 -9.27 -0.65
N VAL A 121 -3.99 -9.58 -1.53
CA VAL A 121 -3.48 -8.64 -2.54
C VAL A 121 -4.59 -8.19 -3.48
N PHE A 122 -5.44 -9.11 -3.96
CA PHE A 122 -6.57 -8.78 -4.82
C PHE A 122 -7.52 -7.79 -4.15
N ILE A 123 -7.88 -8.04 -2.89
CA ILE A 123 -8.75 -7.16 -2.09
C ILE A 123 -8.09 -5.80 -1.90
N ALA A 124 -6.82 -5.77 -1.48
CA ALA A 124 -6.08 -4.54 -1.24
C ALA A 124 -5.97 -3.66 -2.49
N TYR A 125 -5.61 -4.24 -3.64
CA TYR A 125 -5.56 -3.51 -4.90
C TYR A 125 -6.94 -3.07 -5.40
N SER A 126 -7.98 -3.87 -5.17
CA SER A 126 -9.35 -3.48 -5.53
C SER A 126 -9.81 -2.26 -4.73
N VAL A 127 -9.59 -2.25 -3.41
CA VAL A 127 -9.85 -1.10 -2.53
C VAL A 127 -9.05 0.12 -2.98
N PHE A 128 -7.74 -0.06 -3.20
CA PHE A 128 -6.84 0.99 -3.67
C PHE A 128 -7.33 1.60 -5.00
N ALA A 129 -7.66 0.75 -5.98
CA ALA A 129 -8.17 1.17 -7.26
C ALA A 129 -9.46 1.96 -7.10
N ILE A 130 -10.43 1.50 -6.29
CA ILE A 130 -11.71 2.20 -6.04
C ILE A 130 -11.48 3.59 -5.42
N LEU A 131 -10.59 3.69 -4.43
CA LEU A 131 -10.36 4.91 -3.64
C LEU A 131 -9.75 6.06 -4.44
N LEU A 132 -9.05 5.77 -5.54
CA LEU A 132 -8.35 6.78 -6.35
C LEU A 132 -9.18 7.22 -7.57
N PRO A 133 -9.08 8.52 -7.95
CA PRO A 133 -9.69 9.02 -9.17
C PRO A 133 -8.94 8.51 -10.41
N LEU A 134 -9.64 8.45 -11.56
CA LEU A 134 -9.10 7.87 -12.80
C LEU A 134 -7.82 8.56 -13.29
N HIS A 135 -7.74 9.88 -13.21
CA HIS A 135 -6.54 10.62 -13.63
C HIS A 135 -5.29 10.21 -12.80
N SER A 136 -5.46 9.93 -11.50
CA SER A 136 -4.37 9.46 -10.63
C SER A 136 -3.95 8.04 -10.97
N LEU A 137 -4.90 7.17 -11.31
CA LEU A 137 -4.63 5.81 -11.76
C LEU A 137 -3.88 5.78 -13.09
N ARG A 138 -4.24 6.62 -14.06
CA ARG A 138 -3.51 6.74 -15.33
C ARG A 138 -2.05 7.16 -15.11
N LYS A 139 -1.80 8.07 -14.16
CA LYS A 139 -0.44 8.48 -13.79
C LYS A 139 0.37 7.29 -13.25
N ILE A 140 -0.25 6.43 -12.42
CA ILE A 140 0.39 5.19 -11.96
C ILE A 140 0.70 4.30 -13.17
N THR A 141 -0.28 4.02 -14.03
CA THR A 141 -0.08 3.16 -15.21
C THR A 141 1.05 3.65 -16.12
N ASN A 142 1.14 4.95 -16.40
CA ASN A 142 2.22 5.51 -17.22
C ASN A 142 3.60 5.31 -16.57
N MET A 143 3.68 5.32 -15.24
CA MET A 143 4.92 5.08 -14.48
C MET A 143 5.19 3.57 -14.27
N THR A 144 4.16 2.72 -14.27
CA THR A 144 4.30 1.28 -14.02
C THR A 144 5.10 0.55 -15.09
N TRP A 145 5.25 1.08 -16.31
CA TRP A 145 6.15 0.45 -17.27
C TRP A 145 7.61 0.54 -16.79
N LEU A 146 8.08 1.73 -16.45
CA LEU A 146 9.46 1.97 -16.01
C LEU A 146 9.71 1.33 -14.64
N PHE A 147 8.83 1.55 -13.69
CA PHE A 147 8.97 0.97 -12.36
C PHE A 147 8.67 -0.53 -12.34
N GLY A 148 7.80 -1.04 -13.22
CA GLY A 148 7.55 -2.46 -13.40
C GLY A 148 8.81 -3.18 -13.84
N VAL A 149 9.49 -2.66 -14.86
CA VAL A 149 10.80 -3.16 -15.31
C VAL A 149 11.81 -3.12 -14.16
N LEU A 150 11.89 -2.01 -13.42
CA LEU A 150 12.77 -1.91 -12.24
C LEU A 150 12.41 -2.98 -11.20
N THR A 151 11.14 -3.17 -10.84
CA THR A 151 10.75 -4.19 -9.86
C THR A 151 11.05 -5.61 -10.35
N THR A 152 10.85 -5.90 -11.64
CA THR A 152 11.15 -7.22 -12.21
C THR A 152 12.64 -7.52 -12.26
N LEU A 153 13.51 -6.51 -12.26
CA LEU A 153 14.96 -6.67 -12.20
C LEU A 153 15.46 -6.69 -10.76
N LEU A 154 14.95 -5.79 -9.93
CA LEU A 154 15.43 -5.51 -8.58
C LEU A 154 14.95 -6.58 -7.58
N VAL A 155 13.73 -7.09 -7.73
CA VAL A 155 13.23 -8.17 -6.85
C VAL A 155 14.06 -9.46 -7.01
N PRO A 156 14.32 -9.99 -8.23
CA PRO A 156 15.22 -11.13 -8.39
C PRO A 156 16.66 -10.81 -7.97
N LEU A 157 17.19 -9.63 -8.32
CA LEU A 157 18.56 -9.30 -7.97
C LEU A 157 18.77 -9.26 -6.45
N LEU A 158 17.80 -8.75 -5.69
CA LEU A 158 17.87 -8.78 -4.24
C LEU A 158 17.61 -10.18 -3.68
N LEU A 159 16.48 -10.81 -4.01
CA LEU A 159 16.04 -12.06 -3.37
C LEU A 159 16.78 -13.30 -3.85
N GLU A 160 17.15 -13.35 -5.13
CA GLU A 160 17.85 -14.49 -5.72
C GLU A 160 19.35 -14.21 -5.71
N TYR A 161 19.83 -13.15 -6.38
CA TYR A 161 21.28 -12.97 -6.50
C TYR A 161 21.94 -12.59 -5.17
N PHE A 162 21.48 -11.55 -4.48
CA PHE A 162 22.14 -11.11 -3.25
C PHE A 162 21.96 -12.11 -2.10
N PHE A 163 20.73 -12.55 -1.82
CA PHE A 163 20.50 -13.50 -0.73
C PHE A 163 21.06 -14.90 -1.02
N GLN A 164 20.83 -15.46 -2.21
CA GLN A 164 21.31 -16.81 -2.52
C GLN A 164 22.81 -16.87 -2.76
N TYR A 165 23.38 -15.88 -3.47
CA TYR A 165 24.80 -15.95 -3.79
C TYR A 165 25.66 -15.43 -2.65
N TYR A 166 25.29 -14.32 -2.00
CA TYR A 166 26.16 -13.69 -1.01
C TYR A 166 25.96 -14.29 0.38
N ILE A 167 24.72 -14.35 0.88
CA ILE A 167 24.48 -14.80 2.26
C ILE A 167 24.67 -16.32 2.36
N ILE A 168 24.03 -17.07 1.47
CA ILE A 168 24.02 -18.54 1.55
C ILE A 168 25.37 -19.16 1.20
N ASN A 169 26.09 -18.67 0.18
CA ASN A 169 27.42 -19.23 -0.11
C ASN A 169 28.46 -18.81 0.92
N GLU A 170 28.37 -17.62 1.49
CA GLU A 170 29.28 -17.19 2.56
C GLU A 170 29.04 -18.03 3.83
N ILE A 171 27.78 -18.23 4.22
CA ILE A 171 27.41 -19.11 5.33
C ILE A 171 27.84 -20.56 5.05
N ASN A 172 27.59 -21.07 3.84
CA ASN A 172 28.08 -22.39 3.43
C ASN A 172 29.59 -22.47 3.53
N GLY A 173 30.32 -21.49 2.98
CA GLY A 173 31.77 -21.44 2.99
C GLY A 173 32.31 -21.43 4.41
N GLN A 174 31.71 -20.64 5.31
CA GLN A 174 32.13 -20.57 6.72
C GLN A 174 31.84 -21.87 7.48
N ILE A 175 30.64 -22.44 7.35
CA ILE A 175 30.25 -23.65 8.09
C ILE A 175 30.90 -24.92 7.52
N SER A 176 31.08 -25.00 6.20
CA SER A 176 31.78 -26.13 5.56
C SER A 176 33.29 -26.12 5.84
N ASN A 177 33.90 -24.94 6.01
CA ASN A 177 35.32 -24.80 6.35
C ASN A 177 35.64 -25.09 7.83
N GLU A 178 34.67 -25.06 8.74
CA GLU A 178 34.86 -25.59 10.10
C GLU A 178 34.94 -27.12 10.05
N SER A 179 36.17 -27.64 9.98
CA SER A 179 36.39 -29.09 9.93
C SER A 179 36.03 -29.75 11.27
N ILE A 180 35.08 -30.70 11.23
CA ILE A 180 34.89 -31.65 12.34
C ILE A 180 36.10 -32.57 12.30
N THR A 181 36.99 -32.37 13.25
CA THR A 181 38.20 -33.14 13.45
C THR A 181 38.17 -33.70 14.86
N LEU A 182 38.99 -34.71 15.11
CA LEU A 182 39.15 -35.22 16.47
C LEU A 182 39.56 -34.10 17.45
N GLU A 183 40.38 -33.15 16.99
CA GLU A 183 40.82 -32.01 17.80
C GLU A 183 39.68 -31.06 18.15
N THR A 184 38.76 -30.77 17.22
CA THR A 184 37.59 -29.94 17.51
C THR A 184 36.59 -30.65 18.43
N LEU A 185 36.42 -31.97 18.28
CA LEU A 185 35.61 -32.78 19.20
C LEU A 185 36.19 -32.84 20.62
N MET A 186 37.52 -32.92 20.76
CA MET A 186 38.19 -32.90 22.07
C MET A 186 38.12 -31.55 22.78
N LYS A 187 37.90 -30.46 22.04
CA LYS A 187 37.68 -29.11 22.58
C LYS A 187 36.25 -28.89 23.07
N LEU A 188 35.31 -29.74 22.66
CA LEU A 188 33.95 -29.77 23.22
C LEU A 188 34.02 -30.52 24.56
N ASN A 189 33.30 -30.05 25.59
CA ASN A 189 33.17 -30.70 26.90
C ASN A 189 32.38 -32.02 26.83
N LEU A 190 32.78 -32.94 25.97
CA LEU A 190 32.22 -34.27 25.79
C LEU A 190 32.79 -35.22 26.85
N SER A 191 32.04 -36.29 27.18
CA SER A 191 32.55 -37.31 28.09
C SER A 191 33.76 -38.03 27.50
N THR A 192 34.63 -38.53 28.37
CA THR A 192 35.82 -39.31 28.00
C THR A 192 35.49 -40.53 27.13
N GLU A 193 34.33 -41.16 27.39
CA GLU A 193 33.81 -42.32 26.63
C GLU A 193 33.44 -41.95 25.18
N VAL A 194 32.88 -40.75 24.97
CA VAL A 194 32.54 -40.26 23.63
C VAL A 194 33.81 -39.90 22.85
N ILE A 195 34.80 -39.32 23.52
CA ILE A 195 36.09 -39.00 22.90
C ILE A 195 36.86 -40.27 22.52
N SER A 196 36.86 -41.31 23.36
CA SER A 196 37.49 -42.60 23.02
C SER A 196 36.82 -43.29 21.85
N PHE A 197 35.47 -43.24 21.78
CA PHE A 197 34.73 -43.79 20.64
C PHE A 197 35.17 -43.19 19.30
N PHE A 198 35.30 -41.86 19.21
CA PHE A 198 35.74 -41.20 17.98
C PHE A 198 37.22 -41.42 17.65
N LYS A 199 38.07 -41.68 18.66
CA LYS A 199 39.47 -42.09 18.44
C LYS A 199 39.59 -43.47 17.82
N GLU A 200 38.76 -44.40 18.27
CA GLU A 200 38.75 -45.79 17.81
C GLU A 200 38.03 -45.95 16.46
N ASN A 201 37.11 -45.03 16.13
CA ASN A 201 36.28 -45.09 14.93
C ASN A 201 36.37 -43.80 14.11
N PRO A 202 37.47 -43.54 13.38
CA PRO A 202 37.63 -42.33 12.57
C PRO A 202 36.55 -42.17 11.49
N ASP A 203 36.02 -43.28 10.96
CA ASP A 203 34.91 -43.28 9.99
C ASP A 203 33.62 -42.65 10.55
N ALA A 204 33.42 -42.69 11.88
CA ALA A 204 32.29 -42.03 12.53
C ALA A 204 32.40 -40.50 12.45
N ILE A 205 33.61 -39.95 12.45
CA ILE A 205 33.84 -38.51 12.26
C ILE A 205 33.46 -38.10 10.83
N GLU A 206 33.83 -38.92 9.84
CA GLU A 206 33.44 -38.68 8.44
C GLU A 206 31.92 -38.77 8.25
N LEU A 207 31.27 -39.75 8.89
CA LEU A 207 29.82 -39.90 8.87
C LEU A 207 29.11 -38.65 9.43
N ILE A 208 29.55 -38.14 10.58
CA ILE A 208 28.99 -36.92 11.19
C ILE A 208 29.21 -35.71 10.27
N LYS A 209 30.40 -35.61 9.65
CA LYS A 209 30.68 -34.55 8.68
C LYS A 209 29.69 -34.57 7.51
N ARG A 210 29.46 -35.75 6.92
CA ARG A 210 28.48 -35.93 5.82
C ARG A 210 27.06 -35.60 6.25
N PHE A 211 26.65 -36.01 7.46
CA PHE A 211 25.33 -35.67 8.00
C PHE A 211 25.16 -34.16 8.21
N ARG A 212 26.19 -33.47 8.71
CA ARG A 212 26.17 -32.02 8.87
C ARG A 212 26.04 -31.32 7.51
N GLU A 213 26.84 -31.72 6.52
CA GLU A 213 26.76 -31.18 5.15
C GLU A 213 25.38 -31.40 4.51
N MET A 214 24.80 -32.60 4.70
CA MET A 214 23.45 -32.91 4.24
C MET A 214 22.40 -32.04 4.94
N TYR A 215 22.51 -31.84 6.25
CA TYR A 215 21.57 -31.00 7.00
C TYR A 215 21.63 -29.53 6.54
N ILE A 216 22.84 -28.96 6.41
CA ILE A 216 23.04 -27.57 5.95
C ILE A 216 22.50 -27.40 4.54
N SER A 217 22.83 -28.31 3.63
CA SER A 217 22.33 -28.24 2.24
C SER A 217 20.81 -28.34 2.16
N PHE A 218 20.20 -29.17 3.01
CA PHE A 218 18.74 -29.26 3.12
C PHE A 218 18.12 -27.95 3.63
N GLU A 219 18.63 -27.37 4.72
CA GLU A 219 18.12 -26.12 5.28
C GLU A 219 18.26 -24.95 4.30
N ILE A 220 19.40 -24.88 3.60
CA ILE A 220 19.65 -23.90 2.55
C ILE A 220 18.71 -24.08 1.37
N HIS A 221 18.51 -25.32 0.90
CA HIS A 221 17.58 -25.60 -0.17
C HIS A 221 16.14 -25.22 0.23
N SER A 222 15.76 -25.48 1.48
CA SER A 222 14.45 -25.06 2.00
C SER A 222 14.30 -23.54 1.97
N LEU A 223 15.32 -22.80 2.43
CA LEU A 223 15.30 -21.34 2.47
C LEU A 223 15.29 -20.72 1.07
N THR A 224 16.09 -21.25 0.13
CA THR A 224 16.08 -20.77 -1.26
C THR A 224 14.75 -21.03 -1.95
N SER A 225 14.12 -22.18 -1.66
CA SER A 225 12.78 -22.50 -2.15
C SER A 225 11.74 -21.47 -1.64
N GLU A 226 11.74 -21.15 -0.35
CA GLU A 226 10.87 -20.11 0.23
C GLU A 226 11.08 -18.74 -0.41
N LEU A 227 12.34 -18.30 -0.57
CA LEU A 227 12.66 -17.02 -1.21
C LEU A 227 12.19 -16.96 -2.67
N SER A 228 12.34 -18.06 -3.40
CA SER A 228 11.85 -18.18 -4.77
C SER A 228 10.33 -18.05 -4.85
N VAL A 229 9.60 -18.67 -3.92
CA VAL A 229 8.14 -18.53 -3.83
C VAL A 229 7.76 -17.09 -3.48
N ILE A 230 8.41 -16.45 -2.50
CA ILE A 230 8.17 -15.05 -2.14
C ILE A 230 8.38 -14.12 -3.35
N ARG A 231 9.46 -14.33 -4.12
CA ARG A 231 9.71 -13.60 -5.36
C ARG A 231 8.55 -13.77 -6.33
N PHE A 232 8.13 -15.01 -6.59
CA PHE A 232 7.01 -15.30 -7.47
C PHE A 232 5.73 -14.59 -7.01
N LEU A 233 5.44 -14.62 -5.71
CA LEU A 233 4.29 -13.95 -5.11
C LEU A 233 4.33 -12.42 -5.28
N LEU A 234 5.48 -11.78 -5.07
CA LEU A 234 5.64 -10.34 -5.27
C LEU A 234 5.41 -9.94 -6.74
N LEU A 235 6.02 -10.66 -7.68
CA LEU A 235 5.86 -10.39 -9.12
C LEU A 235 4.42 -10.61 -9.60
N THR A 236 3.79 -11.68 -9.11
CA THR A 236 2.38 -11.99 -9.38
C THR A 236 1.47 -10.90 -8.82
N ALA A 237 1.75 -10.41 -7.61
CA ALA A 237 0.99 -9.34 -6.99
C ALA A 237 1.06 -8.03 -7.78
N TYR A 238 2.24 -7.61 -8.24
CA TYR A 238 2.36 -6.41 -9.09
C TYR A 238 1.59 -6.56 -10.41
N SER A 239 1.67 -7.74 -11.03
CA SER A 239 0.92 -8.06 -12.25
C SER A 239 -0.59 -7.95 -12.02
N LEU A 240 -1.08 -8.51 -10.90
CA LEU A 240 -2.48 -8.43 -10.50
C LEU A 240 -2.94 -6.98 -10.26
N GLY A 241 -2.14 -6.19 -9.56
CA GLY A 241 -2.39 -4.75 -9.37
C GLY A 241 -2.52 -4.00 -10.69
N THR A 242 -1.63 -4.28 -11.65
CA THR A 242 -1.68 -3.68 -13.00
C THR A 242 -2.97 -4.05 -13.74
N ILE A 243 -3.39 -5.31 -13.67
CA ILE A 243 -4.63 -5.79 -14.30
C ILE A 243 -5.85 -5.06 -13.71
N ILE A 244 -5.94 -4.96 -12.38
CA ILE A 244 -7.06 -4.30 -11.68
C ILE A 244 -7.14 -2.82 -12.06
N ILE A 245 -6.02 -2.10 -12.00
CA ILE A 245 -5.97 -0.67 -12.33
C ILE A 245 -6.33 -0.44 -13.81
N THR A 246 -5.74 -1.23 -14.71
CA THR A 246 -5.98 -1.13 -16.15
C THR A 246 -7.44 -1.43 -16.48
N SER A 247 -8.05 -2.41 -15.80
CA SER A 247 -9.48 -2.74 -15.96
C SER A 247 -10.36 -1.57 -15.57
N LYS A 248 -10.10 -0.92 -14.43
CA LYS A 248 -10.83 0.30 -14.03
C LYS A 248 -10.67 1.44 -15.04
N ILE A 249 -9.47 1.63 -15.61
CA ILE A 249 -9.23 2.64 -16.67
C ILE A 249 -10.01 2.30 -17.94
N LYS A 250 -10.02 1.03 -18.38
CA LYS A 250 -10.78 0.57 -19.55
C LYS A 250 -12.28 0.78 -19.38
N LEU A 251 -12.84 0.45 -18.21
CA LEU A 251 -14.24 0.74 -17.87
C LEU A 251 -14.54 2.25 -17.94
N GLY A 252 -13.62 3.08 -17.44
CA GLY A 252 -13.70 4.53 -17.60
C GLY A 252 -13.76 4.96 -19.07
N LYS A 253 -12.85 4.44 -19.91
CA LYS A 253 -12.84 4.74 -21.35
C LYS A 253 -14.13 4.30 -22.07
N SER A 254 -14.68 3.15 -21.72
CA SER A 254 -15.97 2.70 -22.26
C SER A 254 -17.08 3.69 -21.94
N LYS A 255 -17.16 4.12 -20.67
CA LYS A 255 -18.13 5.14 -20.26
C LYS A 255 -17.93 6.48 -20.97
N ALA A 256 -16.68 6.88 -21.21
CA ALA A 256 -16.38 8.09 -21.97
C ALA A 256 -16.85 7.99 -23.43
N LYS A 257 -16.71 6.81 -24.05
CA LYS A 257 -17.21 6.56 -25.41
C LYS A 257 -18.72 6.82 -25.51
N ASP A 258 -19.48 6.30 -24.56
CA ASP A 258 -20.94 6.48 -24.52
C ASP A 258 -21.33 7.95 -24.34
N LEU A 259 -20.64 8.66 -23.43
CA LEU A 259 -20.84 10.09 -23.23
C LEU A 259 -20.49 10.91 -24.48
N TYR A 260 -19.37 10.58 -25.14
CA TYR A 260 -18.93 11.28 -26.34
C TYR A 260 -19.90 11.09 -27.51
N ASN A 261 -20.47 9.90 -27.66
CA ASN A 261 -21.50 9.65 -28.68
C ASN A 261 -22.74 10.53 -28.45
N ASN A 262 -23.17 10.70 -27.19
CA ASN A 262 -24.28 11.59 -26.84
C ASN A 262 -23.94 13.08 -27.09
N ILE A 263 -22.70 13.48 -26.79
CA ILE A 263 -22.21 14.83 -27.08
C ILE A 263 -22.26 15.13 -28.58
N LYS A 264 -21.91 14.15 -29.43
CA LYS A 264 -21.91 14.31 -30.89
C LYS A 264 -23.33 14.43 -31.48
N SER A 265 -24.31 13.77 -30.87
CA SER A 265 -25.70 13.80 -31.34
C SER A 265 -26.55 14.91 -30.72
N SER A 266 -26.10 15.52 -29.63
CA SER A 266 -26.85 16.57 -28.94
C SER A 266 -26.68 17.94 -29.59
N PRO A 267 -27.76 18.69 -29.85
CA PRO A 267 -27.69 20.07 -30.34
C PRO A 267 -27.16 21.05 -29.29
N GLU A 268 -27.31 20.74 -27.99
CA GLU A 268 -26.81 21.55 -26.90
C GLU A 268 -26.06 20.68 -25.89
N VAL A 269 -24.77 20.95 -25.71
CA VAL A 269 -23.87 20.13 -24.89
C VAL A 269 -23.52 20.88 -23.61
N GLN A 270 -23.77 20.32 -22.44
CA GLN A 270 -23.47 20.99 -21.17
C GLN A 270 -21.98 20.83 -20.79
N TYR A 271 -21.38 21.83 -20.12
CA TYR A 271 -19.98 21.75 -19.68
C TYR A 271 -19.70 20.53 -18.79
N SER A 272 -20.65 20.17 -17.92
CA SER A 272 -20.52 18.98 -17.07
C SER A 272 -20.38 17.67 -17.85
N GLU A 273 -20.97 17.59 -19.04
CA GLU A 273 -20.89 16.40 -19.91
C GLU A 273 -19.51 16.30 -20.56
N LEU A 274 -19.00 17.42 -21.09
CA LEU A 274 -17.64 17.53 -21.62
C LEU A 274 -16.61 17.15 -20.56
N ARG A 275 -16.75 17.74 -19.38
CA ARG A 275 -15.88 17.49 -18.22
C ARG A 275 -15.93 16.03 -17.77
N ASP A 276 -17.12 15.45 -17.66
CA ASP A 276 -17.27 14.06 -17.26
C ASP A 276 -16.69 13.11 -18.32
N CYS A 277 -16.89 13.40 -19.61
CA CYS A 277 -16.31 12.66 -20.73
C CYS A 277 -14.77 12.66 -20.64
N ILE A 278 -14.15 13.82 -20.43
CA ILE A 278 -12.69 13.95 -20.30
C ILE A 278 -12.19 13.26 -19.02
N PHE A 279 -12.89 13.42 -17.90
CA PHE A 279 -12.54 12.74 -16.65
C PHE A 279 -12.45 11.21 -16.85
N TYR A 280 -13.44 10.63 -17.53
CA TYR A 280 -13.52 9.19 -17.80
C TYR A 280 -12.59 8.72 -18.94
N GLY A 281 -12.41 9.53 -19.98
CA GLY A 281 -11.69 9.20 -21.20
C GLY A 281 -10.19 9.48 -21.16
N GLY A 282 -9.78 10.52 -20.44
CA GLY A 282 -8.40 11.01 -20.40
C GLY A 282 -7.99 11.72 -21.69
N GLU A 283 -6.68 11.79 -21.93
CA GLU A 283 -6.06 12.55 -23.02
C GLU A 283 -6.69 12.27 -24.40
N GLU A 284 -7.07 11.02 -24.67
CA GLU A 284 -7.72 10.64 -25.93
C GLU A 284 -9.00 11.43 -26.22
N TYR A 285 -9.85 11.61 -25.20
CA TYR A 285 -11.11 12.36 -25.34
C TYR A 285 -10.92 13.84 -25.06
N GLU A 286 -9.92 14.21 -24.26
CA GLU A 286 -9.50 15.60 -24.08
C GLU A 286 -9.11 16.21 -25.42
N ASN A 287 -8.23 15.57 -26.17
CA ASN A 287 -7.79 16.05 -27.48
C ASN A 287 -8.98 16.18 -28.45
N ARG A 288 -9.81 15.13 -28.59
CA ARG A 288 -11.00 15.17 -29.47
C ARG A 288 -11.96 16.31 -29.16
N ILE A 289 -12.15 16.63 -27.88
CA ILE A 289 -13.06 17.71 -27.46
C ILE A 289 -12.40 19.08 -27.63
N MET A 290 -11.11 19.21 -27.28
CA MET A 290 -10.37 20.47 -27.36
C MET A 290 -10.01 20.87 -28.79
N ASP A 291 -9.94 19.91 -29.72
CA ASP A 291 -9.74 20.16 -31.16
C ASP A 291 -10.99 20.78 -31.82
N ASN A 292 -12.16 20.68 -31.17
CA ASN A 292 -13.39 21.35 -31.63
C ASN A 292 -13.50 22.75 -31.00
N GLU A 293 -13.43 23.79 -31.84
CA GLU A 293 -13.41 25.20 -31.40
C GLU A 293 -14.66 25.61 -30.60
N ILE A 294 -15.84 25.08 -30.95
CA ILE A 294 -17.11 25.40 -30.26
C ILE A 294 -17.10 24.79 -28.85
N LEU A 295 -16.68 23.53 -28.72
CA LEU A 295 -16.62 22.87 -27.42
C LEU A 295 -15.52 23.47 -26.55
N ARG A 296 -14.36 23.79 -27.14
CA ARG A 296 -13.24 24.44 -26.47
C ARG A 296 -13.61 25.81 -25.91
N SER A 297 -14.25 26.67 -26.71
CA SER A 297 -14.69 28.00 -26.26
C SER A 297 -15.73 27.91 -25.14
N LYS A 298 -16.63 26.92 -25.19
CA LYS A 298 -17.57 26.64 -24.09
C LYS A 298 -16.86 26.23 -22.80
N ILE A 299 -15.82 25.38 -22.88
CA ILE A 299 -15.01 25.00 -21.71
C ILE A 299 -14.31 26.21 -21.11
N ILE A 300 -13.63 27.01 -21.94
CA ILE A 300 -12.87 28.18 -21.47
C ILE A 300 -13.80 29.19 -20.79
N SER A 301 -14.91 29.54 -21.43
CA SER A 301 -15.86 30.53 -20.88
C SER A 301 -16.53 30.09 -19.58
N GLU A 302 -16.81 28.80 -19.39
CA GLU A 302 -17.34 28.29 -18.12
C GLU A 302 -16.28 28.21 -17.02
N GLU A 303 -15.04 27.86 -17.36
CA GLU A 303 -13.94 27.79 -16.39
C GLU A 303 -13.40 29.16 -15.98
N GLU A 304 -13.52 30.19 -16.83
CA GLU A 304 -13.18 31.58 -16.49
C GLU A 304 -14.15 32.19 -15.47
N LYS A 305 -15.42 31.77 -15.48
CA LYS A 305 -16.42 32.19 -14.47
C LYS A 305 -16.16 31.56 -13.10
N CYS A 306 -15.35 30.51 -13.03
CA CYS A 306 -15.04 29.82 -11.80
C CYS A 306 -13.81 30.45 -11.14
N ASP A 307 -13.96 31.01 -9.94
CA ASP A 307 -12.80 31.49 -9.18
C ASP A 307 -11.98 30.28 -8.68
N LYS A 308 -10.88 30.00 -9.39
CA LYS A 308 -9.97 28.88 -9.10
C LYS A 308 -9.27 29.03 -7.74
N ASN A 309 -9.30 30.23 -7.13
CA ASN A 309 -8.61 30.54 -5.87
C ASN A 309 -9.53 30.66 -4.64
N GLN A 310 -10.86 30.80 -4.81
CA GLN A 310 -11.74 31.25 -3.71
C GLN A 310 -12.05 30.20 -2.62
N ASP A 311 -11.94 28.90 -2.91
CA ASP A 311 -12.42 27.86 -1.99
C ASP A 311 -11.41 27.46 -0.88
N SER A 312 -10.26 28.14 -0.73
CA SER A 312 -9.21 27.75 0.24
C SER A 312 -9.55 27.98 1.72
N LYS A 313 -10.64 28.70 2.04
CA LYS A 313 -10.90 29.20 3.41
C LYS A 313 -11.79 28.34 4.30
N TRP A 314 -12.34 27.21 3.82
CA TRP A 314 -13.26 26.42 4.65
C TRP A 314 -12.57 25.81 5.89
N TRP A 315 -11.29 25.42 5.76
CA TRP A 315 -10.48 24.94 6.88
C TRP A 315 -10.18 26.01 7.93
N GLU A 316 -9.92 27.25 7.50
CA GLU A 316 -9.69 28.39 8.40
C GLU A 316 -10.97 28.74 9.18
N ILE A 317 -12.14 28.66 8.52
CA ILE A 317 -13.43 28.91 9.18
C ILE A 317 -13.76 27.80 10.19
N TRP A 318 -13.46 26.54 9.85
CA TRP A 318 -13.73 25.40 10.73
C TRP A 318 -12.75 25.34 11.91
N SER A 319 -11.45 25.57 11.67
CA SER A 319 -10.44 25.63 12.74
C SER A 319 -10.70 26.80 13.69
N ALA A 320 -11.07 27.97 13.16
CA ALA A 320 -11.46 29.12 13.99
C ALA A 320 -12.68 28.78 14.87
N LYS A 321 -13.76 28.21 14.31
CA LYS A 321 -14.93 27.79 15.08
C LYS A 321 -14.61 26.70 16.11
N PHE A 322 -13.72 25.77 15.78
CA PHE A 322 -13.31 24.71 16.69
C PHE A 322 -12.51 25.27 17.88
N ILE A 323 -11.54 26.16 17.62
CA ILE A 323 -10.75 26.86 18.65
C ILE A 323 -11.66 27.73 19.52
N GLU A 324 -12.61 28.44 18.91
CA GLU A 324 -13.57 29.28 19.64
C GLU A 324 -14.48 28.45 20.55
N THR A 325 -14.94 27.29 20.08
CA THR A 325 -15.76 26.35 20.87
C THR A 325 -14.96 25.74 22.03
N PHE A 326 -13.71 25.33 21.79
CA PHE A 326 -12.84 24.81 22.86
C PHE A 326 -12.46 25.90 23.87
N SER A 327 -12.20 27.12 23.43
CA SER A 327 -11.96 28.28 24.28
C SER A 327 -13.16 28.60 25.18
N LEU A 328 -14.38 28.51 24.65
CA LEU A 328 -15.62 28.68 25.42
C LEU A 328 -15.84 27.57 26.46
N ILE A 329 -15.48 26.33 26.14
CA ILE A 329 -15.56 25.20 27.08
C ILE A 329 -14.51 25.37 28.19
N PHE A 330 -13.27 25.72 27.85
CA PHE A 330 -12.20 25.97 28.83
C PHE A 330 -12.52 27.14 29.76
N LYS A 331 -13.10 28.23 29.23
CA LYS A 331 -13.56 29.38 30.03
C LYS A 331 -14.71 29.06 30.99
N LYS A 332 -15.47 27.99 30.76
CA LYS A 332 -16.52 27.52 31.68
C LYS A 332 -16.01 26.55 32.75
N MET A 333 -14.77 26.06 32.61
CA MET A 333 -14.14 25.13 33.54
C MET A 333 -13.18 25.81 34.54
N ILE A 334 -12.87 27.10 34.31
CA ILE A 334 -12.27 28.03 35.29
C ILE A 334 -13.41 28.83 35.89
#